data_AF-A0A9D7QV06-F1
#
_entry.id   AF-A0A9D7QV06-F1
#
_cell.length_a   1.000
_cell.length_b   1.000
_cell.length_c   1.000
_cell.angle_alpha   90.00
_cell.angle_beta   90.00
_cell.angle_gamma   90.00
#
_symmetry.space_group_name_H-M   'P 1'
#
loop_
_entity.id
_entity.type
_entity.pdbx_description
1 polymer ?
#
loop_
_entity_poly.entity_id
_entity_poly.type
_entity_poly.pdbx_seq_one_letter_code
_entity_poly.pdbx_strand_id
1 'polypeptide(L)'
;MQGKCDSLLYNSADSTLSMYHEPVLWSEKNQLTADFMNMQMANSEISELRLFNTSFISSLEDSVRFNQIKGRNMTGFFTDNKLHTIKVEGNGQSIYYTRNSKKQLTGVNRSDCSDMLIFLEESKIKSITLINQPDATLYPVDELSPSELRLKGFVWMSDLRPTSKEDIFTKFR
;
A
#
# COMPACT_ATOMS: atom_id res chain seq x y z
N MET A 1 -12.81 0.27 5.80
CA MET A 1 -12.03 0.10 4.56
C MET A 1 -12.93 0.30 3.36
N GLN A 2 -12.42 0.85 2.27
CA GLN A 2 -13.14 0.99 0.99
C GLN A 2 -12.42 0.18 -0.09
N GLY A 3 -13.13 -0.27 -1.12
CA GLY A 3 -12.52 -1.02 -2.22
C GLY A 3 -13.25 -0.86 -3.54
N LYS A 4 -12.51 -1.02 -4.63
CA LYS A 4 -13.02 -1.09 -6.00
C LYS A 4 -12.24 -2.16 -6.76
N CYS A 5 -12.97 -2.97 -7.52
CA CYS A 5 -12.45 -4.01 -8.39
C CYS A 5 -13.47 -4.26 -9.51
N ASP A 6 -13.06 -4.95 -10.57
CA ASP A 6 -13.99 -5.39 -11.62
C ASP A 6 -14.92 -6.48 -11.08
N SER A 7 -14.33 -7.52 -10.48
CA SER A 7 -15.06 -8.70 -10.02
C SER A 7 -14.69 -9.07 -8.59
N LEU A 8 -15.73 -9.39 -7.81
CA LEU A 8 -15.65 -9.75 -6.40
C LEU A 8 -16.32 -11.10 -6.19
N LEU A 9 -15.61 -12.06 -5.61
CA LEU A 9 -16.15 -13.36 -5.22
C LEU A 9 -16.03 -13.53 -3.71
N TYR A 10 -17.13 -13.89 -3.05
CA TYR A 10 -17.13 -14.23 -1.63
C TYR A 10 -17.43 -15.71 -1.45
N ASN A 11 -16.50 -16.45 -0.86
CA ASN A 11 -16.68 -17.83 -0.46
C ASN A 11 -16.98 -17.90 1.04
N SER A 12 -18.22 -18.24 1.40
CA SER A 12 -18.63 -18.33 2.80
C SER A 12 -18.07 -19.56 3.52
N ALA A 13 -17.65 -20.60 2.80
CA ALA A 13 -17.16 -21.84 3.41
C ALA A 13 -15.81 -21.64 4.13
N ASP A 14 -14.95 -20.77 3.59
CA ASP A 14 -13.65 -20.41 4.16
C ASP A 14 -13.55 -18.92 4.54
N SER A 15 -14.65 -18.17 4.40
CA SER A 15 -14.71 -16.73 4.69
C SER A 15 -13.69 -15.89 3.91
N THR A 16 -13.43 -16.27 2.66
CA THR A 16 -12.49 -15.57 1.77
C THR A 16 -13.22 -14.67 0.77
N LEU A 17 -12.72 -13.44 0.63
CA LEU A 17 -13.12 -12.48 -0.37
C LEU A 17 -12.00 -12.31 -1.41
N SER A 18 -12.27 -12.64 -2.66
CA SER A 18 -11.34 -12.56 -3.78
C SER A 18 -11.69 -11.39 -4.69
N MET A 19 -10.72 -10.54 -5.01
CA MET A 19 -10.86 -9.36 -5.85
C MET A 19 -9.98 -9.48 -7.09
N TYR A 20 -10.58 -9.39 -8.27
CA TYR A 20 -9.93 -9.61 -9.56
C TYR A 20 -9.82 -8.32 -10.39
N HIS A 21 -8.86 -8.34 -11.31
CA HIS A 21 -8.58 -7.30 -12.31
C HIS A 21 -8.23 -5.95 -11.68
N GLU A 22 -6.98 -5.83 -11.24
CA GLU A 22 -6.39 -4.59 -10.71
C GLU A 22 -7.19 -3.97 -9.54
N PRO A 23 -7.53 -4.75 -8.50
CA PRO A 23 -8.23 -4.21 -7.33
C PRO A 23 -7.45 -3.10 -6.64
N VAL A 24 -8.20 -2.14 -6.10
CA VAL A 24 -7.71 -1.09 -5.22
C VAL A 24 -8.48 -1.11 -3.91
N LEU A 25 -7.75 -1.07 -2.81
CA LEU A 25 -8.28 -0.93 -1.45
C LEU A 25 -7.75 0.34 -0.82
N TRP A 26 -8.62 1.06 -0.11
CA TRP A 26 -8.24 2.20 0.72
C TRP A 26 -8.48 1.89 2.18
N SER A 27 -7.39 1.85 2.94
CA SER A 27 -7.38 1.73 4.40
C SER A 27 -6.88 3.04 5.00
N GLU A 28 -7.81 3.84 5.51
CA GLU A 28 -7.54 5.19 6.02
C GLU A 28 -6.77 6.06 5.01
N LYS A 29 -5.47 6.27 5.19
CA LYS A 29 -4.62 7.08 4.31
C LYS A 29 -3.84 6.26 3.28
N ASN A 30 -3.86 4.93 3.41
CA ASN A 30 -3.11 4.03 2.54
C ASN A 30 -4.01 3.53 1.42
N GLN A 31 -3.49 3.59 0.20
CA GLN A 31 -4.01 2.88 -0.96
C GLN A 31 -3.17 1.62 -1.16
N LEU A 32 -3.84 0.50 -1.35
CA LEU A 32 -3.26 -0.80 -1.64
C LEU A 32 -3.74 -1.23 -3.03
N THR A 33 -2.84 -1.63 -3.93
CA THR A 33 -3.18 -2.11 -5.28
C THR A 33 -2.40 -3.37 -5.61
N ALA A 34 -2.99 -4.24 -6.41
CA ALA A 34 -2.38 -5.49 -6.87
C ALA A 34 -3.07 -5.97 -8.14
N ASP A 35 -2.53 -6.99 -8.80
CA ASP A 35 -3.21 -7.63 -9.95
C ASP A 35 -4.40 -8.49 -9.47
N PHE A 36 -4.26 -9.05 -8.26
CA PHE A 36 -5.25 -9.89 -7.59
C PHE A 36 -5.10 -9.75 -6.07
N MET A 37 -6.21 -9.82 -5.34
CA MET A 37 -6.20 -9.82 -3.87
C MET A 37 -7.10 -10.90 -3.27
N ASN A 38 -6.65 -11.48 -2.16
CA ASN A 38 -7.46 -12.31 -1.28
C ASN A 38 -7.51 -11.71 0.11
N MET A 39 -8.71 -11.57 0.66
CA MET A 39 -8.95 -11.09 2.02
C MET A 39 -9.64 -12.19 2.81
N GLN A 40 -9.01 -12.63 3.89
CA GLN A 40 -9.60 -13.58 4.82
C GLN A 40 -10.29 -12.84 5.94
N MET A 41 -11.48 -13.33 6.29
CA MET A 41 -12.27 -12.86 7.41
C MET A 41 -12.31 -13.92 8.51
N ALA A 42 -12.22 -13.49 9.76
CA ALA A 42 -12.44 -14.32 10.94
C ALA A 42 -13.31 -13.53 11.93
N ASN A 43 -14.40 -14.13 12.42
CA ASN A 43 -15.30 -13.50 13.39
C ASN A 43 -15.83 -12.11 12.97
N SER A 44 -16.12 -11.93 11.68
CA SER A 44 -16.53 -10.64 11.08
C SER A 44 -15.45 -9.56 11.06
N GLU A 45 -14.21 -9.91 11.34
CA GLU A 45 -13.05 -9.02 11.23
C GLU A 45 -12.10 -9.49 10.13
N ILE A 46 -11.34 -8.57 9.56
CA ILE A 46 -10.29 -8.90 8.61
C ILE A 46 -9.13 -9.49 9.40
N SER A 47 -8.66 -10.68 9.03
CA SER A 47 -7.45 -11.29 9.61
C SER A 47 -6.23 -11.02 8.75
N GLU A 48 -6.37 -11.21 7.43
CA GLU A 48 -5.27 -11.17 6.48
C GLU A 48 -5.73 -10.63 5.12
N LEU A 49 -4.87 -9.84 4.47
CA LEU A 49 -5.02 -9.39 3.09
C LEU A 49 -3.76 -9.77 2.31
N ARG A 50 -3.91 -10.60 1.27
CA ARG A 50 -2.84 -11.00 0.36
C ARG A 50 -2.99 -10.26 -0.97
N LEU A 51 -1.90 -9.66 -1.42
CA LEU A 51 -1.74 -8.97 -2.69
C LEU A 51 -0.74 -9.76 -3.53
N PHE A 52 -1.06 -9.98 -4.81
CA PHE A 52 -0.29 -10.87 -5.67
C PHE A 52 0.29 -10.15 -6.90
N ASN A 53 1.43 -10.68 -7.38
CA ASN A 53 2.17 -10.33 -8.60
C ASN A 53 2.83 -8.94 -8.65
N THR A 54 2.04 -7.87 -8.59
CA THR A 54 2.53 -6.48 -8.64
C THR A 54 1.83 -5.67 -7.57
N SER A 55 2.37 -5.73 -6.35
CA SER A 55 1.72 -5.20 -5.16
C SER A 55 2.28 -3.83 -4.80
N PHE A 56 1.41 -2.88 -4.47
CA PHE A 56 1.79 -1.55 -4.00
C PHE A 56 1.03 -1.16 -2.73
N ILE A 57 1.73 -0.44 -1.87
CA ILE A 57 1.15 0.38 -0.80
C ILE A 57 1.63 1.80 -1.03
N SER A 58 0.70 2.74 -0.96
CA SER A 58 1.00 4.15 -1.19
C SER A 58 0.21 5.04 -0.27
N SER A 59 0.83 6.13 0.19
CA SER A 59 0.15 7.16 0.96
C SER A 59 0.68 8.54 0.58
N LEU A 60 -0.17 9.54 0.78
CA LEU A 60 0.15 10.93 0.49
C LEU A 60 1.07 11.50 1.58
N GLU A 61 2.24 11.99 1.18
CA GLU A 61 3.19 12.69 2.07
C GLU A 61 2.84 14.19 2.15
N ASP A 62 2.58 14.80 0.99
CA ASP A 62 2.02 16.15 0.85
C ASP A 62 1.22 16.24 -0.46
N SER A 63 0.83 17.43 -0.90
CA SER A 63 -0.01 17.60 -2.09
C SER A 63 0.50 16.95 -3.38
N VAL A 64 1.82 16.71 -3.51
CA VAL A 64 2.43 16.18 -4.73
C VAL A 64 3.38 15.01 -4.49
N ARG A 65 3.71 14.69 -3.24
CA ARG A 65 4.65 13.62 -2.87
C ARG A 65 3.93 12.43 -2.23
N PHE A 66 4.45 11.24 -2.50
CA PHE A 66 3.87 9.98 -2.05
C PHE A 66 4.94 9.08 -1.44
N ASN A 67 4.64 8.54 -0.26
CA ASN A 67 5.34 7.38 0.27
C ASN A 67 4.85 6.15 -0.49
N GLN A 68 5.79 5.34 -0.98
CA GLN A 68 5.51 4.23 -1.88
C GLN A 68 6.31 3.01 -1.46
N ILE A 69 5.66 1.86 -1.47
CA ILE A 69 6.26 0.55 -1.28
C ILE A 69 5.73 -0.35 -2.38
N LYS A 70 6.62 -1.07 -3.05
CA LYS A 70 6.33 -2.03 -4.09
C LYS A 70 6.97 -3.37 -3.75
N GLY A 71 6.33 -4.44 -4.17
CA GLY A 71 6.90 -5.78 -4.18
C GLY A 71 6.12 -6.70 -5.09
N ARG A 72 6.60 -7.92 -5.27
CA ARG A 72 5.87 -8.92 -6.06
C ARG A 72 4.59 -9.32 -5.32
N ASN A 73 4.74 -9.87 -4.12
CA ASN A 73 3.61 -10.22 -3.26
C ASN A 73 3.67 -9.44 -1.95
N MET A 74 2.51 -9.17 -1.37
CA MET A 74 2.41 -8.62 -0.02
C MET A 74 1.37 -9.35 0.80
N THR A 75 1.64 -9.49 2.09
CA THR A 75 0.68 -10.00 3.08
C THR A 75 0.52 -8.99 4.20
N GLY A 76 -0.67 -8.40 4.30
CA GLY A 76 -1.07 -7.49 5.36
C GLY A 76 -1.81 -8.21 6.48
N PHE A 77 -1.41 -7.97 7.72
CA PHE A 77 -2.01 -8.53 8.93
C PHE A 77 -2.77 -7.45 9.68
N PHE A 78 -3.96 -7.80 10.13
CA PHE A 78 -4.88 -6.90 10.79
C PHE A 78 -5.08 -7.27 12.27
N THR A 79 -5.32 -6.25 13.09
CA THR A 79 -5.72 -6.39 14.50
C THR A 79 -6.76 -5.29 14.77
N ASP A 80 -7.91 -5.65 15.35
CA ASP A 80 -9.05 -4.74 15.54
C ASP A 80 -9.46 -4.02 14.24
N ASN A 81 -9.47 -4.76 13.12
CA ASN A 81 -9.71 -4.25 11.76
C ASN A 81 -8.73 -3.15 11.29
N LYS A 82 -7.58 -2.99 11.93
CA LYS A 82 -6.52 -2.06 11.54
C LYS A 82 -5.31 -2.81 11.00
N LEU A 83 -4.82 -2.37 9.85
CA LEU A 83 -3.61 -2.90 9.22
C LEU A 83 -2.39 -2.50 10.07
N HIS A 84 -1.71 -3.50 10.65
CA HIS A 84 -0.59 -3.26 11.56
C HIS A 84 0.75 -3.72 10.97
N THR A 85 0.77 -4.85 10.28
CA THR A 85 2.02 -5.43 9.76
C THR A 85 1.86 -5.79 8.30
N ILE A 86 2.89 -5.53 7.50
CA ILE A 86 2.92 -5.92 6.10
C ILE A 86 4.25 -6.63 5.83
N LYS A 87 4.16 -7.84 5.28
CA LYS A 87 5.29 -8.55 4.70
C LYS A 87 5.28 -8.32 3.20
N VAL A 88 6.43 -7.93 2.65
CA VAL A 88 6.66 -7.79 1.22
C VAL A 88 7.64 -8.88 0.80
N GLU A 89 7.29 -9.67 -0.21
CA GLU A 89 8.04 -10.85 -0.61
C GLU A 89 8.40 -10.78 -2.09
N GLY A 90 9.70 -10.67 -2.37
CA GLY A 90 10.30 -10.53 -3.69
C GLY A 90 10.28 -9.11 -4.25
N ASN A 91 11.45 -8.66 -4.72
CA ASN A 91 11.67 -7.37 -5.38
C ASN A 91 11.07 -6.18 -4.59
N GLY A 92 11.36 -6.11 -3.30
CA GLY A 92 10.96 -4.99 -2.45
C GLY A 92 11.62 -3.69 -2.94
N GLN A 93 10.81 -2.66 -3.20
CA GLN A 93 11.29 -1.31 -3.51
C GLN A 93 10.51 -0.29 -2.69
N SER A 94 11.16 0.75 -2.17
CA SER A 94 10.47 1.83 -1.47
C SER A 94 11.01 3.21 -1.80
N ILE A 95 10.12 4.20 -1.74
CA ILE A 95 10.42 5.63 -1.75
C ILE A 95 9.70 6.21 -0.55
N TYR A 96 10.45 6.67 0.45
CA TYR A 96 9.90 7.16 1.70
C TYR A 96 10.50 8.51 2.10
N TYR A 97 9.66 9.49 2.36
CA TYR A 97 10.09 10.83 2.75
C TYR A 97 10.41 10.90 4.24
N THR A 98 11.50 11.57 4.55
CA THR A 98 11.95 11.76 5.94
C THR A 98 11.68 13.19 6.39
N ARG A 99 11.33 13.35 7.67
CA ARG A 99 11.14 14.66 8.30
C ARG A 99 12.00 14.80 9.54
N ASN A 100 12.44 16.03 9.82
CA ASN A 100 13.09 16.36 11.08
C ASN A 100 12.07 16.57 12.22
N SER A 101 12.59 16.85 13.43
CA SER A 101 11.78 17.14 14.62
C SER A 101 10.86 18.36 14.49
N LYS A 102 11.16 19.28 13.55
CA LYS A 102 10.33 20.44 13.20
C LYS A 102 9.30 20.14 12.11
N LYS A 103 9.11 18.86 11.74
CA LYS A 103 8.22 18.38 10.67
C LYS A 103 8.58 18.90 9.27
N GLN A 104 9.80 19.35 9.04
CA GLN A 104 10.26 19.76 7.72
C GLN A 104 10.80 18.54 6.97
N LEU A 105 10.49 18.45 5.67
CA LEU A 105 11.05 17.41 4.81
C LEU A 105 12.57 17.60 4.71
N THR A 106 13.31 16.53 4.99
CA THR A 106 14.79 16.54 5.01
C THR A 106 15.39 15.76 3.86
N GLY A 107 14.67 14.77 3.34
CA GLY A 107 15.16 13.94 2.26
C GLY A 107 14.17 12.86 1.87
N VAL A 108 14.55 12.09 0.87
CA VAL A 108 13.82 10.95 0.35
C VAL A 108 14.73 9.72 0.41
N ASN A 109 14.33 8.74 1.20
CA ASN A 109 14.99 7.45 1.24
C ASN A 109 14.44 6.59 0.11
N ARG A 110 15.33 6.11 -0.75
CA ARG A 110 15.03 5.10 -1.76
C ARG A 110 15.71 3.81 -1.36
N SER A 111 15.01 2.70 -1.44
CA SER A 111 15.59 1.41 -1.15
C SER A 111 15.08 0.29 -2.03
N ASP A 112 15.93 -0.69 -2.22
CA ASP A 112 15.71 -1.93 -2.95
C ASP A 112 16.22 -3.11 -2.10
N CYS A 113 15.48 -4.21 -2.07
CA CYS A 113 15.89 -5.44 -1.38
C CYS A 113 15.06 -6.63 -1.89
N SER A 114 15.37 -7.85 -1.41
CA SER A 114 14.52 -9.00 -1.74
C SER A 114 13.16 -8.88 -1.06
N ASP A 115 13.14 -8.70 0.26
CA ASP A 115 11.93 -8.75 1.08
C ASP A 115 11.88 -7.56 2.05
N MET A 116 10.69 -7.18 2.52
CA MET A 116 10.53 -6.13 3.53
C MET A 116 9.55 -6.55 4.62
N LEU A 117 9.78 -6.05 5.83
CA LEU A 117 8.82 -6.09 6.92
C LEU A 117 8.48 -4.65 7.31
N ILE A 118 7.20 -4.30 7.24
CA ILE A 118 6.71 -2.94 7.51
C ILE A 118 5.77 -3.00 8.69
N PHE A 119 5.96 -2.09 9.63
CA PHE A 119 5.08 -1.89 10.76
C PHE A 119 4.35 -0.57 10.62
N LEU A 120 3.04 -0.60 10.86
CA LEU A 120 2.16 0.55 10.82
C LEU A 120 1.61 0.82 12.22
N GLU A 121 1.53 2.10 12.57
CA GLU A 121 0.90 2.59 13.78
C GLU A 121 0.01 3.77 13.39
N GLU A 122 -1.27 3.73 13.77
CA GLU A 122 -2.27 4.73 13.38
C GLU A 122 -2.31 4.98 11.85
N SER A 123 -2.22 3.89 11.08
CA SER A 123 -2.18 3.88 9.61
C SER A 123 -1.03 4.68 8.98
N LYS A 124 0.01 4.98 9.76
CA LYS A 124 1.27 5.54 9.26
C LYS A 124 2.35 4.48 9.37
N ILE A 125 3.28 4.50 8.42
CA ILE A 125 4.47 3.65 8.49
C ILE A 125 5.32 4.11 9.68
N LYS A 126 5.50 3.20 10.64
CA LYS A 126 6.35 3.39 11.81
C LYS A 126 7.78 2.96 11.51
N SER A 127 7.94 1.84 10.82
CA SER A 127 9.25 1.34 10.39
C SER A 127 9.15 0.48 9.13
N ILE A 128 10.24 0.49 8.37
CA ILE A 128 10.48 -0.40 7.22
C ILE A 128 11.80 -1.11 7.50
N THR A 129 11.75 -2.44 7.57
CA THR A 129 12.93 -3.30 7.70
C THR A 129 13.20 -3.94 6.35
N LEU A 130 14.36 -3.63 5.78
CA LEU A 130 14.85 -4.24 4.54
C LEU A 130 15.50 -5.59 4.86
N ILE A 131 15.14 -6.63 4.12
CA ILE A 131 15.58 -8.00 4.36
C ILE A 131 16.20 -8.55 3.09
N ASN A 132 17.43 -9.09 3.23
CA ASN A 132 18.27 -9.65 2.18
C ASN A 132 18.68 -8.63 1.09
N GLN A 133 20.00 -8.47 0.91
CA GLN A 133 20.59 -7.57 -0.08
C GLN A 133 20.01 -6.13 -0.04
N PRO A 134 19.96 -5.47 1.14
CA PRO A 134 19.43 -4.12 1.23
C PRO A 134 20.37 -3.13 0.55
N ASP A 135 19.84 -2.38 -0.42
CA ASP A 135 20.42 -1.16 -0.95
C ASP A 135 19.51 -0.01 -0.57
N ALA A 136 20.04 1.02 0.08
CA ALA A 136 19.27 2.16 0.55
C ALA A 136 20.09 3.44 0.47
N THR A 137 19.56 4.43 -0.25
CA THR A 137 20.19 5.74 -0.43
C THR A 137 19.24 6.84 0.02
N LEU A 138 19.74 7.74 0.87
CA LEU A 138 19.02 8.94 1.28
C LEU A 138 19.46 10.11 0.40
N TYR A 139 18.53 10.63 -0.39
CA TYR A 139 18.75 11.81 -1.22
C TYR A 139 18.16 13.06 -0.55
N PRO A 140 18.79 14.23 -0.71
CA PRO A 140 18.13 15.52 -0.53
C PRO A 140 16.85 15.62 -1.37
N VAL A 141 15.87 16.36 -0.85
CA VAL A 141 14.53 16.47 -1.45
C VAL A 141 14.54 16.98 -2.89
N ASP A 142 15.47 17.88 -3.21
CA ASP A 142 15.52 18.58 -4.49
C ASP A 142 16.52 17.97 -5.49
N GLU A 143 17.15 16.84 -5.14
CA GLU A 143 18.16 16.19 -5.99
C GLU A 143 17.55 15.28 -7.05
N LEU A 144 16.40 14.68 -6.76
CA LEU A 144 15.75 13.71 -7.63
C LEU A 144 14.72 14.37 -8.56
N SER A 145 14.69 13.93 -9.81
CA SER A 145 13.65 14.34 -10.76
C SER A 145 12.27 13.79 -10.37
N PRO A 146 11.16 14.41 -10.83
CA PRO A 146 9.82 13.89 -10.56
C PRO A 146 9.59 12.42 -10.97
N SER A 147 10.25 11.96 -12.04
CA SER A 147 10.23 10.57 -12.48
C SER A 147 10.93 9.62 -11.51
N GLU A 148 11.97 10.09 -10.83
CA GLU A 148 12.70 9.31 -9.82
C GLU A 148 11.96 9.25 -8.48
N LEU A 149 11.03 10.18 -8.25
CA LEU A 149 10.17 10.20 -7.07
C LEU A 149 8.95 9.26 -7.20
N ARG A 150 8.92 8.41 -8.23
CA ARG A 150 7.85 7.42 -8.47
C ARG A 150 8.43 6.06 -8.82
N LEU A 151 7.92 5.02 -8.15
CA LEU A 151 8.23 3.65 -8.50
C LEU A 151 7.55 3.28 -9.82
N LYS A 152 8.23 2.48 -10.65
CA LYS A 152 7.67 2.02 -11.94
C LYS A 152 6.37 1.24 -11.70
N GLY A 153 5.28 1.71 -12.31
CA GLY A 153 3.93 1.13 -12.17
C GLY A 153 3.10 1.77 -11.06
N PHE A 154 3.59 2.81 -10.40
CA PHE A 154 2.83 3.57 -9.42
C PHE A 154 1.57 4.19 -10.05
N VAL A 155 0.43 4.00 -9.40
CA VAL A 155 -0.84 4.65 -9.73
C VAL A 155 -1.48 5.17 -8.45
N TRP A 156 -2.04 6.37 -8.49
CA TRP A 156 -2.81 6.94 -7.39
C TRP A 156 -4.26 7.15 -7.85
N MET A 157 -5.21 6.53 -7.15
CA MET A 157 -6.61 6.42 -7.56
C MET A 157 -7.55 7.12 -6.57
N SER A 158 -7.14 8.25 -5.96
CA SER A 158 -7.99 8.95 -4.99
C SER A 158 -9.38 9.29 -5.53
N ASP A 159 -9.47 9.59 -6.83
CA ASP A 159 -10.71 10.03 -7.48
C ASP A 159 -11.71 8.88 -7.65
N LEU A 160 -11.24 7.63 -7.56
CA LEU A 160 -12.09 6.43 -7.58
C LEU A 160 -12.56 6.02 -6.18
N ARG A 161 -12.04 6.64 -5.12
CA ARG A 161 -12.34 6.27 -3.74
C ARG A 161 -13.76 6.71 -3.39
N PRO A 162 -14.67 5.77 -3.04
CA PRO A 162 -16.01 6.12 -2.60
C PRO A 162 -15.97 6.96 -1.32
N THR A 163 -16.55 8.16 -1.37
CA THR A 163 -16.69 9.10 -0.25
C THR A 163 -18.05 9.00 0.42
N SER A 164 -19.05 8.48 -0.31
CA SER A 164 -20.43 8.27 0.14
C SER A 164 -20.92 6.86 -0.22
N LYS A 165 -22.09 6.46 0.32
CA LYS A 165 -22.74 5.20 -0.08
C LYS A 165 -23.38 5.31 -1.45
N GLU A 166 -23.58 6.50 -1.96
CA GLU A 166 -24.16 6.75 -3.27
C GLU A 166 -23.11 6.52 -4.36
N ASP A 167 -21.84 6.74 -4.03
CA ASP A 167 -20.69 6.60 -4.95
C ASP A 167 -20.49 5.18 -5.49
N ILE A 168 -21.02 4.15 -4.81
CA ILE A 168 -20.96 2.76 -5.31
C ILE A 168 -21.87 2.51 -6.52
N PHE A 169 -22.87 3.38 -6.75
CA PHE A 169 -23.77 3.28 -7.90
C PHE A 169 -23.35 4.16 -9.07
N THR A 170 -22.32 5.00 -8.89
CA THR A 170 -21.85 5.92 -9.91
C THR A 170 -21.10 5.14 -11.00
N LYS A 171 -21.59 5.24 -12.24
CA LYS A 171 -20.83 4.74 -13.40
C LYS A 171 -19.65 5.67 -13.64
N PHE A 172 -18.46 5.22 -13.27
CA PHE A 172 -17.22 5.87 -13.70
C PHE A 172 -17.14 5.70 -15.22
N ARG A 173 -17.19 6.83 -15.93
CA ARG A 173 -17.35 6.90 -17.39
C ARG A 173 -15.99 6.93 -18.07
#